data_AF-A0A957LU54-F1
#
_entry.id   AF-A0A957LU54-F1
#
_cell.length_a   1.000
_cell.length_b   1.000
_cell.length_c   1.000
_cell.angle_alpha   90.00
_cell.angle_beta   90.00
_cell.angle_gamma   90.00
#
_symmetry.space_group_name_H-M   'P 1'
#
loop_
_entity.id
_entity.type
_entity.pdbx_description
1 polymer ?
#
loop_
_entity_poly.entity_id
_entity_poly.type
_entity_poly.pdbx_seq_one_letter_code
_entity_poly.pdbx_strand_id
1 'polypeptide(L)'
;PLLKNKLPGYVIVERGGEKIGIVSVVAADTKELSSPGDNVAFVSEISVLKSVIPEIESQGVNKIVALTHVGLEMDKQIAAAVSGVDVIVGGHSHTLLANGEDSAAGPYPVWVENPDGVKVPIVQAGSYSKYLGEVSVNFNDDGVVTAAYGEPHLLDASVIPDAAIVARIAELAAPIEELKKKPVGETSAAID
;
A
#
# COMPACT_ATOMS: atom_id res chain seq x y z
N PRO A 1 -15.82 -21.74 -5.35
CA PRO A 1 -15.14 -20.54 -5.93
C PRO A 1 -13.62 -20.63 -5.74
N LEU A 2 -12.81 -20.28 -6.76
CA LEU A 2 -11.34 -20.39 -6.74
C LEU A 2 -10.66 -19.56 -5.63
N LEU A 3 -11.31 -18.48 -5.19
CA LEU A 3 -10.83 -17.57 -4.15
C LEU A 3 -11.32 -17.91 -2.74
N LYS A 4 -12.18 -18.93 -2.59
CA LYS A 4 -12.74 -19.28 -1.27
C LYS A 4 -11.60 -19.56 -0.29
N ASN A 5 -11.60 -18.85 0.83
CA ASN A 5 -10.62 -18.94 1.93
C ASN A 5 -9.17 -18.62 1.53
N LYS A 6 -8.92 -17.95 0.38
CA LYS A 6 -7.56 -17.56 -0.04
C LYS A 6 -7.21 -16.11 0.27
N LEU A 7 -8.21 -15.26 0.41
CA LEU A 7 -8.06 -13.83 0.67
C LEU A 7 -8.80 -13.50 1.96
N PRO A 8 -8.13 -13.47 3.11
CA PRO A 8 -8.74 -12.95 4.33
C PRO A 8 -8.97 -11.44 4.17
N GLY A 9 -10.09 -10.91 4.69
CA GLY A 9 -10.40 -9.47 4.58
C GLY A 9 -9.47 -8.57 5.39
N TYR A 10 -8.80 -9.15 6.39
CA TYR A 10 -7.78 -8.51 7.22
C TYR A 10 -6.90 -9.58 7.86
N VAL A 11 -5.78 -9.17 8.45
CA VAL A 11 -4.94 -10.00 9.32
C VAL A 11 -4.71 -9.28 10.64
N ILE A 12 -4.61 -10.03 11.73
CA ILE A 12 -4.17 -9.50 13.03
C ILE A 12 -2.80 -10.07 13.30
N VAL A 13 -1.83 -9.20 13.57
CA VAL A 13 -0.46 -9.57 13.91
C VAL A 13 -0.16 -9.15 15.35
N GLU A 14 0.53 -10.02 16.08
CA GLU A 14 1.05 -9.69 17.42
C GLU A 14 2.50 -9.24 17.33
N ARG A 15 2.82 -8.08 17.89
CA ARG A 15 4.17 -7.51 17.93
C ARG A 15 4.39 -6.83 19.28
N GLY A 16 5.44 -7.24 19.99
CA GLY A 16 5.77 -6.64 21.29
C GLY A 16 4.67 -6.80 22.36
N GLY A 17 3.79 -7.80 22.23
CA GLY A 17 2.64 -7.99 23.13
C GLY A 17 1.37 -7.25 22.70
N GLU A 18 1.44 -6.41 21.67
CA GLU A 18 0.31 -5.65 21.14
C GLU A 18 -0.28 -6.34 19.90
N LYS A 19 -1.60 -6.20 19.71
CA LYS A 19 -2.28 -6.63 18.49
C LYS A 19 -2.41 -5.47 17.51
N ILE A 20 -2.07 -5.72 16.24
CA ILE A 20 -2.19 -4.75 15.15
C ILE A 20 -3.07 -5.38 14.06
N GLY A 21 -4.17 -4.72 13.73
CA GLY A 21 -5.02 -5.07 12.61
C GLY A 21 -4.46 -4.49 11.32
N ILE A 22 -4.39 -5.28 10.27
CA ILE A 22 -4.06 -4.83 8.92
C ILE A 22 -5.21 -5.19 8.01
N VAL A 23 -5.92 -4.17 7.52
CA VAL A 23 -7.07 -4.30 6.62
C VAL A 23 -6.68 -3.77 5.25
N SER A 24 -7.19 -4.40 4.19
CA SER A 24 -6.84 -4.01 2.82
C SER A 24 -8.06 -3.72 1.96
N VAL A 25 -7.91 -2.69 1.12
CA VAL A 25 -8.86 -2.33 0.06
C VAL A 25 -8.10 -2.05 -1.24
N VAL A 26 -8.77 -2.32 -2.36
CA VAL A 26 -8.22 -2.15 -3.71
C VAL A 26 -9.23 -1.38 -4.55
N ALA A 27 -8.74 -0.58 -5.49
CA ALA A 27 -9.53 0.35 -6.28
C ALA A 27 -10.74 -0.34 -6.96
N ALA A 28 -11.92 0.27 -6.81
CA ALA A 28 -13.17 -0.25 -7.39
C ALA A 28 -13.13 -0.37 -8.93
N ASP A 29 -12.31 0.45 -9.59
CA ASP A 29 -12.12 0.46 -11.04
C ASP A 29 -11.19 -0.65 -11.57
N THR A 30 -10.68 -1.55 -10.70
CA THR A 30 -9.87 -2.71 -11.11
C THR A 30 -10.58 -3.60 -12.14
N LYS A 31 -11.92 -3.62 -12.14
CA LYS A 31 -12.73 -4.31 -13.16
C LYS A 31 -12.47 -3.77 -14.58
N GLU A 32 -12.16 -2.49 -14.70
CA GLU A 32 -11.89 -1.79 -15.95
C GLU A 32 -10.38 -1.77 -16.27
N LEU A 33 -9.54 -1.62 -15.25
CA LEU A 33 -8.09 -1.47 -15.39
C LEU A 33 -7.34 -2.81 -15.56
N SER A 34 -7.99 -3.94 -15.30
CA SER A 34 -7.34 -5.25 -15.30
C SER A 34 -8.24 -6.35 -15.89
N SER A 35 -7.97 -7.61 -15.54
CA SER A 35 -8.74 -8.77 -16.01
C SER A 35 -9.14 -9.68 -14.85
N PRO A 36 -9.93 -9.20 -13.87
CA PRO A 36 -10.34 -10.00 -12.71
C PRO A 36 -11.40 -11.07 -13.03
N GLY A 37 -12.03 -10.99 -14.21
CA GLY A 37 -13.10 -11.87 -14.66
C GLY A 37 -14.46 -11.55 -14.03
N ASP A 38 -15.51 -12.20 -14.53
CA ASP A 38 -16.90 -11.85 -14.18
C ASP A 38 -17.33 -12.27 -12.76
N ASN A 39 -16.55 -13.14 -12.12
CA ASN A 39 -16.88 -13.72 -10.82
C ASN A 39 -16.27 -12.96 -9.63
N VAL A 40 -15.63 -11.81 -9.87
CA VAL A 40 -15.04 -10.96 -8.86
C VAL A 40 -15.70 -9.58 -8.93
N ALA A 41 -16.35 -9.19 -7.82
CA ALA A 41 -16.91 -7.87 -7.67
C ALA A 41 -15.96 -7.00 -6.85
N PHE A 42 -15.78 -5.76 -7.31
CA PHE A 42 -15.13 -4.71 -6.55
C PHE A 42 -16.22 -3.78 -6.03
N VAL A 43 -16.18 -3.52 -4.73
CA VAL A 43 -17.19 -2.75 -4.00
C VAL A 43 -16.54 -1.56 -3.33
N SER A 44 -17.34 -0.61 -2.84
CA SER A 44 -16.82 0.60 -2.21
C SER A 44 -15.89 0.29 -1.04
N GLU A 45 -14.70 0.87 -1.09
CA GLU A 45 -13.62 0.76 -0.13
C GLU A 45 -14.07 1.27 1.25
N ILE A 46 -14.70 2.46 1.27
CA ILE A 46 -15.25 3.07 2.49
C ILE A 46 -16.33 2.18 3.10
N SER A 47 -17.24 1.62 2.29
CA SER A 47 -18.30 0.74 2.80
C SER A 47 -17.73 -0.55 3.42
N VAL A 48 -16.71 -1.14 2.79
CA VAL A 48 -16.03 -2.34 3.32
C VAL A 48 -15.33 -2.01 4.62
N LEU A 49 -14.52 -0.95 4.66
CA LEU A 49 -13.78 -0.58 5.87
C LEU A 49 -14.71 -0.30 7.04
N LYS A 50 -15.82 0.42 6.83
CA LYS A 50 -16.85 0.65 7.87
C LYS A 50 -17.47 -0.63 8.40
N SER A 51 -17.56 -1.69 7.60
CA SER A 51 -18.07 -2.99 8.05
C SER A 51 -17.03 -3.79 8.81
N VAL A 52 -15.77 -3.76 8.36
CA VAL A 52 -14.71 -4.67 8.84
C VAL A 52 -14.00 -4.14 10.08
N ILE A 53 -13.83 -2.82 10.21
CA ILE A 53 -13.13 -2.23 11.37
C ILE A 53 -13.78 -2.63 12.71
N PRO A 54 -15.11 -2.56 12.89
CA PRO A 54 -15.74 -3.01 14.13
C PRO A 54 -15.48 -4.49 14.45
N GLU A 55 -15.33 -5.35 13.43
CA GLU A 55 -15.00 -6.76 13.62
C GLU A 55 -13.57 -6.91 14.15
N ILE A 56 -12.63 -6.13 13.64
CA ILE A 56 -11.24 -6.09 14.10
C ILE A 56 -11.19 -5.58 15.55
N GLU A 57 -11.87 -4.48 15.84
CA GLU A 57 -11.93 -3.88 17.19
C GLU A 57 -12.54 -4.84 18.22
N SER A 58 -13.59 -5.58 17.85
CA SER A 58 -14.24 -6.57 18.73
C SER A 58 -13.30 -7.69 19.20
N GLN A 59 -12.15 -7.87 18.55
CA GLN A 59 -11.11 -8.83 18.91
C GLN A 59 -10.04 -8.26 19.86
N GLY A 60 -10.28 -7.05 20.38
CA GLY A 60 -9.38 -6.33 21.29
C GLY A 60 -8.20 -5.68 20.56
N VAL A 61 -8.39 -5.31 19.29
CA VAL A 61 -7.40 -4.56 18.51
C VAL A 61 -7.76 -3.09 18.57
N ASN A 62 -6.82 -2.23 18.95
CA ASN A 62 -6.99 -0.77 18.98
C ASN A 62 -5.96 -0.04 18.10
N LYS A 63 -5.28 -0.77 17.22
CA LYS A 63 -4.28 -0.25 16.27
C LYS A 63 -4.56 -0.88 14.92
N ILE A 64 -5.05 -0.10 13.96
CA ILE A 64 -5.49 -0.59 12.65
C ILE A 64 -4.80 0.19 11.53
N VAL A 65 -4.05 -0.55 10.71
CA VAL A 65 -3.41 -0.05 9.50
C VAL A 65 -4.26 -0.43 8.29
N ALA A 66 -4.69 0.56 7.51
CA ALA A 66 -5.25 0.32 6.19
C ALA A 66 -4.11 0.27 5.17
N LEU A 67 -3.87 -0.92 4.61
CA LEU A 67 -2.91 -1.14 3.52
C LEU A 67 -3.67 -1.18 2.20
N THR A 68 -3.58 -0.11 1.41
CA THR A 68 -4.49 0.15 0.29
C THR A 68 -3.79 0.17 -1.07
N HIS A 69 -4.57 0.00 -2.13
CA HIS A 69 -4.15 0.26 -3.51
C HIS A 69 -5.26 1.01 -4.26
N VAL A 70 -5.52 2.25 -3.85
CA VAL A 70 -6.69 3.04 -4.28
C VAL A 70 -6.34 4.46 -4.75
N GLY A 71 -5.10 4.90 -4.55
CA GLY A 71 -4.61 6.23 -4.91
C GLY A 71 -4.75 7.22 -3.75
N LEU A 72 -3.85 8.20 -3.70
CA LEU A 72 -3.76 9.14 -2.57
C LEU A 72 -5.08 9.88 -2.29
N GLU A 73 -5.81 10.29 -3.33
CA GLU A 73 -7.06 11.02 -3.14
C GLU A 73 -8.16 10.16 -2.53
N MET A 74 -8.23 8.87 -2.90
CA MET A 74 -9.15 7.94 -2.23
C MET A 74 -8.66 7.59 -0.82
N ASP A 75 -7.35 7.49 -0.60
CA ASP A 75 -6.78 7.32 0.76
C ASP A 75 -7.21 8.47 1.69
N LYS A 76 -7.15 9.71 1.21
CA LYS A 76 -7.64 10.89 1.96
C LYS A 76 -9.15 10.81 2.23
N GLN A 77 -9.95 10.37 1.25
CA GLN A 77 -11.39 10.19 1.42
C GLN A 77 -11.71 9.09 2.45
N ILE A 78 -10.96 7.99 2.43
CA ILE A 78 -11.06 6.92 3.41
C ILE A 78 -10.77 7.46 4.80
N ALA A 79 -9.64 8.14 5.00
CA ALA A 79 -9.28 8.72 6.29
C ALA A 79 -10.37 9.67 6.82
N ALA A 80 -10.93 10.53 5.96
CA ALA A 80 -11.96 11.49 6.34
C ALA A 80 -13.34 10.85 6.61
N ALA A 81 -13.61 9.66 6.07
CA ALA A 81 -14.94 9.04 6.13
C ALA A 81 -15.04 7.86 7.09
N VAL A 82 -13.92 7.27 7.52
CA VAL A 82 -13.86 6.00 8.25
C VAL A 82 -13.18 6.20 9.62
N SER A 83 -13.95 6.00 10.69
CA SER A 83 -13.45 5.89 12.06
C SER A 83 -12.68 4.59 12.28
N GLY A 84 -11.74 4.59 13.23
CA GLY A 84 -10.97 3.42 13.64
C GLY A 84 -9.83 3.00 12.70
N VAL A 85 -9.55 3.74 11.62
CA VAL A 85 -8.28 3.61 10.89
C VAL A 85 -7.26 4.54 11.52
N ASP A 86 -6.11 3.99 11.94
CA ASP A 86 -5.08 4.76 12.61
C ASP A 86 -3.94 5.18 11.69
N VAL A 87 -3.66 4.40 10.64
CA VAL A 87 -2.59 4.68 9.66
C VAL A 87 -3.03 4.19 8.29
N ILE A 88 -2.74 4.96 7.23
CA ILE A 88 -2.93 4.51 5.85
C ILE A 88 -1.58 4.38 5.15
N VAL A 89 -1.30 3.19 4.63
CA VAL A 89 -0.15 2.92 3.76
C VAL A 89 -0.70 2.64 2.37
N GLY A 90 -0.56 3.61 1.46
CA GLY A 90 -1.24 3.61 0.16
C GLY A 90 -0.38 3.22 -1.03
N GLY A 91 -1.02 3.17 -2.20
CA GLY A 91 -0.39 2.93 -3.50
C GLY A 91 -1.25 3.42 -4.68
N HIS A 92 -1.12 2.76 -5.83
CA HIS A 92 -1.84 3.03 -7.09
C HIS A 92 -1.43 4.32 -7.83
N SER A 93 -1.50 5.49 -7.20
CA SER A 93 -1.27 6.79 -7.86
C SER A 93 0.20 7.14 -8.09
N HIS A 94 1.14 6.26 -7.72
CA HIS A 94 2.59 6.47 -7.80
C HIS A 94 3.05 7.77 -7.09
N THR A 95 2.34 8.21 -6.06
CA THR A 95 2.64 9.48 -5.39
C THR A 95 3.88 9.34 -4.52
N LEU A 96 4.87 10.19 -4.77
CA LEU A 96 5.97 10.42 -3.83
C LEU A 96 5.53 11.46 -2.80
N LEU A 97 5.45 11.06 -1.54
CA LEU A 97 5.37 11.97 -0.39
C LEU A 97 6.75 12.00 0.26
N ALA A 98 7.31 13.19 0.51
CA ALA A 98 8.63 13.31 1.13
C ALA A 98 8.77 14.68 1.81
N ASN A 99 9.70 14.78 2.76
CA ASN A 99 9.99 16.01 3.47
C ASN A 99 11.20 16.69 2.84
N GLY A 100 10.98 17.78 2.10
CA GLY A 100 12.07 18.58 1.51
C GLY A 100 12.58 18.12 0.14
N GLU A 101 11.86 17.23 -0.55
CA GLU A 101 12.16 16.85 -1.95
C GLU A 101 11.27 17.66 -2.91
N ASP A 102 11.86 18.40 -3.85
CA ASP A 102 11.13 19.27 -4.79
C ASP A 102 10.15 18.50 -5.69
N SER A 103 10.43 17.23 -5.95
CA SER A 103 9.58 16.37 -6.78
C SER A 103 8.42 15.72 -6.04
N ALA A 104 8.36 15.85 -4.71
CA ALA A 104 7.30 15.26 -3.91
C ALA A 104 5.98 16.02 -4.05
N ALA A 105 4.88 15.28 -4.06
CA ALA A 105 3.54 15.85 -4.15
C ALA A 105 3.03 16.44 -2.82
N GLY A 106 3.74 16.18 -1.72
CA GLY A 106 3.37 16.63 -0.38
C GLY A 106 4.29 16.06 0.71
N PRO A 107 4.06 16.46 1.97
CA PRO A 107 4.86 16.01 3.10
C PRO A 107 4.66 14.52 3.38
N TYR A 108 5.62 13.92 4.09
CA TYR A 108 5.53 12.55 4.58
C TYR A 108 5.45 12.55 6.12
N PRO A 109 4.33 12.15 6.75
CA PRO A 109 3.05 11.78 6.13
C PRO A 109 2.17 12.98 5.76
N VAL A 110 1.15 12.75 4.95
CA VAL A 110 -0.01 13.64 4.83
C VAL A 110 -0.97 13.33 5.98
N TRP A 111 -1.53 14.36 6.62
CA TRP A 111 -2.48 14.19 7.72
C TRP A 111 -3.90 14.52 7.28
N VAL A 112 -4.84 13.65 7.62
CA VAL A 112 -6.28 13.86 7.41
C VAL A 112 -7.03 13.59 8.72
N GLU A 113 -7.97 14.45 9.07
CA GLU A 113 -8.83 14.25 10.23
C GLU A 113 -9.96 13.29 9.89
N ASN A 114 -10.18 12.29 10.74
CA ASN A 114 -11.26 11.32 10.61
C ASN A 114 -12.57 11.85 11.26
N PRO A 115 -13.70 11.13 11.16
CA PRO A 115 -14.97 11.58 11.74
C PRO A 115 -14.96 11.83 13.26
N ASP A 116 -14.00 11.26 13.98
CA ASP A 116 -13.85 11.39 15.44
C ASP A 116 -12.91 12.54 15.84
N GLY A 117 -12.41 13.32 14.87
CA GLY A 117 -11.47 14.42 15.11
C GLY A 117 -10.02 13.96 15.31
N VAL A 118 -9.72 12.69 15.04
CA VAL A 118 -8.36 12.13 15.17
C VAL A 118 -7.62 12.27 13.83
N LYS A 119 -6.36 12.70 13.89
CA LYS A 119 -5.52 12.81 12.69
C LYS A 119 -4.92 11.47 12.30
N VAL A 120 -5.17 11.05 11.08
CA VAL A 120 -4.66 9.83 10.45
C VAL A 120 -3.49 10.19 9.52
N PRO A 121 -2.28 9.65 9.71
CA PRO A 121 -1.18 9.79 8.80
C PRO A 121 -1.34 8.85 7.59
N ILE A 122 -1.13 9.41 6.40
CA ILE A 122 -1.18 8.72 5.11
C ILE A 122 0.21 8.78 4.49
N VAL A 123 0.73 7.63 4.07
CA VAL A 123 2.04 7.51 3.44
C VAL A 123 1.99 6.79 2.09
N GLN A 124 2.79 7.26 1.14
CA GLN A 124 3.07 6.61 -0.14
C GLN A 124 4.54 6.88 -0.51
N ALA A 125 5.18 5.94 -1.21
CA ALA A 125 6.63 5.95 -1.47
C ALA A 125 6.97 5.93 -2.98
N GLY A 126 6.21 6.67 -3.79
CA GLY A 126 6.43 6.74 -5.23
C GLY A 126 6.13 5.41 -5.93
N SER A 127 7.00 4.98 -6.83
CA SER A 127 6.82 3.77 -7.64
C SER A 127 8.13 3.12 -8.06
N TYR A 128 8.02 1.95 -8.70
CA TYR A 128 9.14 1.19 -9.27
C TYR A 128 10.22 0.78 -8.26
N SER A 129 9.87 0.76 -6.97
CA SER A 129 10.80 0.51 -5.87
C SER A 129 12.00 1.47 -5.86
N LYS A 130 11.85 2.68 -6.43
CA LYS A 130 12.89 3.71 -6.37
C LYS A 130 13.13 4.20 -4.94
N TYR A 131 12.07 4.18 -4.12
CA TYR A 131 12.14 4.52 -2.71
C TYR A 131 11.58 3.40 -1.83
N LEU A 132 12.11 3.27 -0.62
CA LEU A 132 11.56 2.47 0.48
C LEU A 132 10.90 3.40 1.50
N GLY A 133 9.58 3.34 1.65
CA GLY A 133 8.88 4.14 2.66
C GLY A 133 9.16 3.66 4.07
N GLU A 134 9.56 4.57 4.97
CA GLU A 134 9.64 4.32 6.41
C GLU A 134 8.76 5.32 7.17
N VAL A 135 7.87 4.80 8.02
CA VAL A 135 7.09 5.61 8.95
C VAL A 135 7.19 5.02 10.35
N SER A 136 7.54 5.88 11.31
CA SER A 136 7.48 5.62 12.73
C SER A 136 6.20 6.26 13.28
N VAL A 137 5.37 5.49 13.98
CA VAL A 137 4.09 5.94 14.54
C VAL A 137 4.06 5.67 16.03
N ASN A 138 3.80 6.72 16.81
CA ASN A 138 3.65 6.65 18.25
C ASN A 138 2.17 6.55 18.60
N PHE A 139 1.82 5.55 19.40
CA PHE A 139 0.48 5.34 19.94
C PHE A 139 0.48 5.61 21.44
N ASN A 140 -0.63 6.12 21.98
CA ASN A 140 -0.88 6.07 23.42
C ASN A 140 -1.49 4.71 23.84
N ASP A 141 -1.74 4.54 25.13
CA ASP A 141 -2.29 3.29 25.69
C ASP A 141 -3.69 2.95 25.14
N ASP A 142 -4.46 3.96 24.74
CA ASP A 142 -5.77 3.80 24.12
C ASP A 142 -5.68 3.39 22.63
N GLY A 143 -4.48 3.36 22.04
CA GLY A 143 -4.28 3.03 20.62
C GLY A 143 -4.42 4.22 19.68
N VAL A 144 -4.48 5.45 20.20
CA VAL A 144 -4.59 6.68 19.40
C VAL A 144 -3.21 7.16 18.97
N VAL A 145 -3.06 7.53 17.69
CA VAL A 145 -1.82 8.11 17.15
C VAL A 145 -1.55 9.48 17.78
N THR A 146 -0.37 9.63 18.39
CA THR A 146 0.10 10.88 19.00
C THR A 146 1.15 11.59 18.16
N ALA A 147 1.91 10.84 17.35
CA ALA A 147 2.87 11.36 16.39
C ALA A 147 3.12 10.34 15.28
N ALA A 148 3.43 10.83 14.08
CA ALA A 148 4.01 10.02 13.02
C ALA A 148 5.06 10.83 12.26
N TYR A 149 6.19 10.20 11.96
CA TYR A 149 7.35 10.82 11.33
C TYR A 149 8.15 9.77 10.55
N GLY A 150 8.95 10.23 9.59
CA GLY A 150 9.75 9.35 8.74
C GLY A 150 9.97 9.98 7.37
N GLU A 151 10.51 9.19 6.46
CA GLU A 151 10.79 9.60 5.09
C GLU A 151 10.89 8.39 4.14
N PRO A 152 10.65 8.57 2.84
CA PRO A 152 11.02 7.58 1.85
C PRO A 152 12.54 7.59 1.62
N HIS A 153 13.18 6.43 1.77
CA HIS A 153 14.60 6.26 1.52
C HIS A 153 14.87 5.99 0.05
N LEU A 154 15.69 6.83 -0.61
CA LEU A 154 16.10 6.62 -2.00
C LEU A 154 17.00 5.38 -2.10
N LEU A 155 16.61 4.43 -2.95
CA LEU A 155 17.39 3.23 -3.24
C LEU A 155 18.22 3.44 -4.51
N ASP A 156 19.31 4.20 -4.37
CA ASP A 156 20.29 4.42 -5.44
C ASP A 156 21.55 3.56 -5.28
N ALA A 157 22.60 3.88 -6.04
CA ALA A 157 23.87 3.14 -6.00
C ALA A 157 24.62 3.22 -4.66
N SER A 158 24.20 4.06 -3.72
CA SER A 158 24.73 4.09 -2.35
C SER A 158 24.26 2.90 -1.49
N VAL A 159 23.13 2.29 -1.85
CA VAL A 159 22.61 1.09 -1.18
C VAL A 159 23.27 -0.15 -1.77
N ILE A 160 24.06 -0.85 -0.95
CA ILE A 160 24.76 -2.08 -1.38
C ILE A 160 23.73 -3.19 -1.60
N PRO A 161 23.59 -3.75 -2.81
CA PRO A 161 22.66 -4.84 -3.06
C PRO A 161 23.06 -6.09 -2.29
N ASP A 162 22.08 -6.80 -1.74
CA ASP A 162 22.32 -8.09 -1.09
C ASP A 162 22.81 -9.13 -2.12
N ALA A 163 23.97 -9.72 -1.86
CA ALA A 163 24.63 -10.62 -2.80
C ALA A 163 23.81 -11.88 -3.10
N ALA A 164 23.07 -12.41 -2.14
CA ALA A 164 22.23 -13.59 -2.34
C ALA A 164 21.01 -13.25 -3.21
N ILE A 165 20.41 -12.08 -3.01
CA ILE A 165 19.31 -11.59 -3.85
C ILE A 165 19.78 -11.30 -5.27
N VAL A 166 20.96 -10.67 -5.45
CA VAL A 166 21.54 -10.44 -6.78
C VAL A 166 21.76 -11.76 -7.53
N ALA A 167 22.32 -12.77 -6.85
CA ALA A 167 22.50 -14.10 -7.45
C ALA A 167 21.16 -14.74 -7.84
N ARG A 168 20.14 -14.61 -6.98
CA ARG A 168 18.79 -15.12 -7.26
C ARG A 168 18.13 -14.40 -8.44
N ILE A 169 18.30 -13.08 -8.57
CA ILE A 169 17.81 -12.30 -9.71
C ILE A 169 18.48 -12.79 -11.00
N ALA A 170 19.79 -13.01 -11.00
CA ALA A 170 20.52 -13.50 -12.17
C ALA A 170 20.01 -14.89 -12.61
N GLU A 171 19.75 -15.79 -11.66
CA GLU A 171 19.14 -17.10 -11.95
C GLU A 171 17.76 -16.96 -12.59
N LEU A 172 16.88 -16.14 -12.01
CA LEU A 172 15.51 -15.93 -12.51
C LEU A 172 15.46 -15.16 -13.83
N ALA A 173 16.48 -14.33 -14.12
CA ALA A 173 16.57 -13.57 -15.36
C ALA A 173 16.94 -14.44 -16.56
N ALA A 174 17.67 -15.55 -16.38
CA ALA A 174 18.13 -16.41 -17.48
C ALA A 174 17.00 -16.85 -18.46
N PRO A 175 15.85 -17.39 -18.02
CA PRO A 175 14.77 -17.73 -18.95
C PRO A 175 14.14 -16.50 -19.62
N ILE A 176 14.13 -15.34 -18.96
CA ILE A 176 13.61 -14.08 -19.52
C ILE A 176 14.53 -13.58 -20.63
N GLU A 177 15.86 -13.66 -20.45
CA GLU A 177 16.84 -13.27 -21.46
C GLU A 177 16.75 -14.15 -22.71
N GLU A 178 16.44 -15.44 -22.57
CA GLU A 178 16.16 -16.30 -23.71
C GLU A 178 14.83 -15.97 -24.39
N LEU A 179 13.79 -15.61 -23.63
CA LEU A 179 12.51 -15.16 -24.19
C LEU A 179 12.67 -13.85 -24.97
N LYS A 180 13.44 -12.88 -24.48
CA LYS A 180 13.70 -11.59 -25.14
C LYS A 180 14.31 -11.73 -26.54
N LYS A 181 15.03 -12.83 -26.79
CA LYS A 181 15.64 -13.10 -28.10
C LYS A 181 14.67 -13.71 -29.11
N LYS A 182 13.50 -14.19 -28.67
CA LYS A 182 12.54 -14.82 -29.57
C LYS A 182 11.82 -13.75 -30.40
N PRO A 183 11.86 -13.84 -31.74
CA PRO A 183 11.07 -12.95 -32.58
C PRO A 183 9.58 -13.11 -32.27
N VAL A 184 8.90 -12.01 -31.95
CA VAL A 184 7.44 -11.96 -31.72
C VAL A 184 6.69 -11.39 -32.92
N GLY A 185 7.42 -10.77 -33.84
CA GLY A 185 6.91 -10.16 -35.05
C GLY A 185 8.05 -9.49 -35.81
N GLU A 186 7.73 -9.00 -37.00
CA GLU A 186 8.62 -8.19 -37.83
C GLU A 186 7.86 -6.96 -38.31
N THR A 187 8.58 -5.87 -38.57
CA THR A 187 8.02 -4.66 -39.17
C THR A 187 8.76 -4.35 -40.46
N SER A 188 8.02 -3.99 -41.51
CA SER A 188 8.58 -3.59 -42.81
C SER A 188 8.83 -2.08 -42.91
N ALA A 189 8.43 -1.31 -41.88
CA ALA A 189 8.67 0.12 -41.76
C ALA A 189 9.21 0.46 -40.37
N ALA A 190 9.80 1.65 -40.22
CA ALA A 190 10.22 2.14 -38.90
C ALA A 190 9.01 2.26 -37.96
N ILE A 191 9.22 1.92 -36.69
CA ILE A 191 8.25 2.17 -35.61
C ILE A 191 8.69 3.48 -34.97
N ASP A 192 7.82 4.48 -35.03
CA ASP A 192 7.94 5.77 -34.31
C ASP A 192 7.28 5.64 -32.92
#